data_AF-A0A9X3EMK5-F1
#
_entry.id   AF-A0A9X3EMK5-F1
#
_cell.length_a   1.000
_cell.length_b   1.000
_cell.length_c   1.000
_cell.angle_alpha   90.00
_cell.angle_beta   90.00
_cell.angle_gamma   90.00
#
_symmetry.space_group_name_H-M   'P 1'
#
loop_
_entity.id
_entity.type
_entity.pdbx_description
1 polymer ?
#
loop_
_entity_poly.entity_id
_entity_poly.type
_entity_poly.pdbx_seq_one_letter_code
_entity_poly.pdbx_strand_id
1 'polypeptide(L)'
;MTSVDVHALALEKVGRILGPQRARTLLQAYLARAEKLALATTDDLHAFGEALGAYGGIEQAVGALLMVQAVLIETAEPPLPPRQPR
;
A
#
# COMPACT_ATOMS: atom_id res chain seq x y z
N MET A 1 -0.31 12.43 4.70
CA MET A 1 -1.35 11.38 4.60
C MET A 1 -1.44 10.64 5.91
N THR A 2 -2.64 10.30 6.38
CA THR A 2 -2.82 9.52 7.62
C THR A 2 -2.82 8.03 7.31
N SER A 3 -2.54 7.18 8.30
CA SER A 3 -2.55 5.70 8.15
C SER A 3 -3.85 5.18 7.53
N VAL A 4 -4.99 5.80 7.81
CA VAL A 4 -6.29 5.39 7.27
C VAL A 4 -6.35 5.56 5.75
N ASP A 5 -5.65 6.55 5.20
CA ASP A 5 -5.67 6.86 3.77
C ASP A 5 -4.95 5.77 2.95
N VAL A 6 -3.81 5.27 3.44
CA VAL A 6 -3.02 4.24 2.75
C VAL A 6 -3.72 2.88 2.77
N HIS A 7 -4.29 2.50 3.91
CA HIS A 7 -5.05 1.27 4.04
C HIS A 7 -6.30 1.24 3.13
N ALA A 8 -7.07 2.34 3.12
CA ALA A 8 -8.23 2.47 2.25
C ALA A 8 -7.85 2.41 0.76
N LEU A 9 -6.76 3.08 0.38
CA LEU A 9 -6.23 3.07 -0.98
C LEU A 9 -5.85 1.66 -1.45
N ALA A 10 -5.18 0.88 -0.60
CA ALA A 10 -4.83 -0.50 -0.90
C ALA A 10 -6.08 -1.37 -1.14
N LEU A 11 -7.08 -1.27 -0.24
CA LEU A 11 -8.34 -2.00 -0.39
C LEU A 11 -9.09 -1.61 -1.66
N GLU A 12 -9.15 -0.32 -1.99
CA GLU A 12 -9.80 0.17 -3.20
C GLU A 12 -9.12 -0.38 -4.46
N LYS A 13 -7.79 -0.28 -4.56
CA LYS A 13 -7.04 -0.69 -5.75
C LYS A 13 -7.06 -2.20 -5.95
N VAL A 14 -6.79 -2.97 -4.90
CA VAL A 14 -6.86 -4.43 -4.97
C VAL A 14 -8.30 -4.86 -5.23
N GLY A 15 -9.26 -4.22 -4.56
CA GLY A 15 -10.69 -4.52 -4.68
C GLY A 15 -11.26 -4.28 -6.08
N ARG A 16 -10.76 -3.28 -6.81
CA ARG A 16 -11.16 -3.02 -8.20
C ARG A 16 -10.78 -4.15 -9.16
N ILE A 17 -9.67 -4.85 -8.90
CA ILE A 17 -9.13 -5.86 -9.82
C ILE A 17 -9.52 -7.28 -9.38
N LEU A 18 -9.36 -7.58 -8.09
CA LEU A 18 -9.56 -8.93 -7.55
C LEU A 18 -10.93 -9.10 -6.87
N GLY A 19 -11.69 -8.03 -6.73
CA GLY A 19 -12.95 -7.98 -5.99
C GLY A 19 -12.76 -7.62 -4.51
N PRO A 20 -13.76 -6.97 -3.88
CA PRO A 20 -13.64 -6.39 -2.54
C PRO A 20 -13.43 -7.45 -1.44
N GLN A 21 -14.02 -8.64 -1.57
CA GLN A 21 -13.82 -9.72 -0.60
C GLN A 21 -12.40 -10.27 -0.68
N ARG A 22 -11.89 -10.54 -1.88
CA ARG A 22 -10.51 -11.05 -2.07
C ARG A 22 -9.48 -10.05 -1.59
N ALA A 23 -9.69 -8.75 -1.84
CA ALA A 23 -8.84 -7.68 -1.31
C ALA A 23 -8.76 -7.69 0.22
N ARG A 24 -9.92 -7.78 0.90
CA ARG A 24 -9.97 -7.87 2.37
C ARG A 24 -9.27 -9.11 2.90
N THR A 25 -9.50 -10.27 2.29
CA THR A 25 -8.87 -11.54 2.69
C THR A 25 -7.35 -11.47 2.57
N LEU A 26 -6.83 -11.00 1.42
CA LEU A 26 -5.40 -10.88 1.19
C LEU A 26 -4.75 -9.88 2.15
N LEU A 27 -5.40 -8.73 2.36
CA LEU A 27 -4.88 -7.71 3.26
C LEU A 27 -4.91 -8.18 4.73
N GLN A 28 -5.98 -8.83 5.17
CA GLN A 28 -6.06 -9.40 6.53
C GLN A 28 -5.01 -10.48 6.75
N ALA A 29 -4.79 -11.37 5.77
CA ALA A 29 -3.76 -12.40 5.85
C ALA A 29 -2.35 -11.79 5.95
N TYR A 30 -2.09 -10.75 5.16
CA TYR A 30 -0.82 -10.00 5.24
C TYR A 30 -0.64 -9.34 6.61
N LEU A 31 -1.65 -8.61 7.10
CA LEU A 31 -1.61 -7.91 8.38
C LEU A 31 -1.41 -8.86 9.55
N ALA A 32 -2.11 -10.00 9.56
CA ALA A 32 -1.94 -11.04 10.58
C ALA A 32 -0.51 -11.60 10.58
N ARG A 33 0.07 -11.86 9.40
CA ARG A 33 1.45 -12.34 9.27
C ARG A 33 2.48 -11.30 9.68
N ALA A 34 2.22 -10.03 9.39
CA ALA A 34 3.11 -8.92 9.72
C ALA A 34 2.93 -8.39 11.16
N GLU A 35 2.01 -8.98 11.94
CA GLU A 35 1.62 -8.53 13.29
C GLU A 35 1.20 -7.05 13.32
N LYS A 36 0.49 -6.60 12.26
CA LYS A 36 0.02 -5.22 12.08
C LYS A 36 -1.50 -5.14 12.13
N LEU A 37 -2.01 -4.00 12.57
CA LEU A 37 -3.46 -3.71 12.58
C LEU A 37 -3.93 -3.00 11.32
N ALA A 38 -3.05 -2.25 10.65
CA ALA A 38 -3.34 -1.52 9.42
C ALA A 38 -2.05 -1.27 8.62
N LEU A 39 -2.20 -0.82 7.36
CA LEU A 39 -1.08 -0.26 6.59
C LEU A 39 -1.01 1.22 6.96
N ALA A 40 0.08 1.65 7.58
CA ALA A 40 0.22 3.02 8.09
C ALA A 40 1.09 3.90 7.20
N THR A 41 2.01 3.30 6.44
CA THR A 41 3.00 4.03 5.64
C THR A 41 3.03 3.56 4.18
N THR A 42 3.68 4.34 3.33
CA THR A 42 4.00 3.94 1.95
C THR A 42 4.89 2.69 1.92
N ASP A 43 5.79 2.51 2.90
CA ASP A 43 6.56 1.28 3.07
C ASP A 43 5.65 0.06 3.32
N ASP A 44 4.59 0.20 4.13
CA ASP A 44 3.62 -0.88 4.35
C ASP A 44 2.88 -1.23 3.05
N LEU A 45 2.57 -0.22 2.23
CA LEU A 45 1.94 -0.41 0.93
C LEU A 45 2.89 -1.14 -0.04
N HIS A 46 4.19 -0.80 -0.01
CA HIS A 46 5.21 -1.45 -0.81
C HIS A 46 5.39 -2.92 -0.40
N ALA A 47 5.56 -3.18 0.90
CA ALA A 47 5.72 -4.51 1.45
C ALA A 47 4.48 -5.40 1.22
N PHE A 48 3.28 -4.81 1.26
CA PHE A 48 2.06 -5.54 0.88
C PHE A 48 2.06 -5.88 -0.62
N GLY A 49 2.48 -4.95 -1.49
CA GLY A 49 2.64 -5.21 -2.92
C GLY A 49 3.63 -6.34 -3.22
N GLU A 50 4.77 -6.37 -2.52
CA GLU A 50 5.75 -7.47 -2.61
C GLU A 50 5.14 -8.81 -2.18
N ALA A 51 4.38 -8.83 -1.07
CA ALA A 51 3.72 -10.03 -0.59
C ALA A 51 2.71 -10.59 -1.61
N LEU A 52 2.01 -9.72 -2.35
CA LEU A 52 1.14 -10.14 -3.44
C LEU A 52 1.92 -10.78 -4.61
N GLY A 53 3.16 -10.35 -4.84
CA GLY A 53 4.06 -10.92 -5.83
C GLY A 53 4.31 -12.42 -5.64
N ALA A 54 4.26 -12.92 -4.40
CA ALA A 54 4.49 -14.33 -4.09
C ALA A 54 3.36 -15.28 -4.57
N TYR A 55 2.16 -14.75 -4.87
CA TYR A 55 1.04 -15.55 -5.37
C TYR A 55 1.08 -15.78 -6.89
N GLY A 56 1.85 -14.96 -7.63
CA GLY A 56 1.90 -14.98 -9.10
C GLY A 56 0.64 -14.44 -9.78
N GLY A 57 0.61 -14.48 -11.11
CA GLY A 57 -0.60 -14.16 -11.89
C GLY A 57 -1.12 -12.72 -11.71
N ILE A 58 -2.44 -12.59 -11.51
CA ILE A 58 -3.09 -11.27 -11.40
C ILE A 58 -2.68 -10.58 -10.09
N GLU A 59 -2.54 -11.33 -8.98
CA GLU A 59 -2.06 -10.81 -7.70
C GLU A 59 -0.69 -10.15 -7.83
N GLN A 60 0.24 -10.77 -8.56
CA GLN A 60 1.55 -10.19 -8.82
C GLN A 60 1.44 -8.86 -9.57
N ALA A 61 0.59 -8.77 -10.60
CA ALA A 61 0.38 -7.53 -11.35
C ALA A 61 -0.24 -6.44 -10.46
N VAL A 62 -1.20 -6.80 -9.61
CA VAL A 62 -1.81 -5.89 -8.63
C VAL A 62 -0.76 -5.41 -7.62
N GLY A 63 0.10 -6.31 -7.14
CA GLY A 63 1.21 -5.98 -6.25
C GLY A 63 2.16 -4.95 -6.86
N ALA A 64 2.53 -5.14 -8.13
CA ALA A 64 3.35 -4.18 -8.88
C ALA A 64 2.69 -2.79 -8.97
N LEU A 65 1.38 -2.73 -9.21
CA LEU A 65 0.64 -1.47 -9.24
C LEU A 65 0.63 -0.75 -7.87
N LEU A 66 0.56 -1.50 -6.76
CA LEU A 66 0.63 -0.92 -5.42
C LEU A 66 2.03 -0.34 -5.12
N MET A 67 3.09 -1.03 -5.54
CA MET A 67 4.46 -0.53 -5.37
C MET A 67 4.68 0.78 -6.14
N VAL A 68 4.21 0.86 -7.39
CA VAL A 68 4.25 2.12 -8.16
C VAL A 68 3.47 3.22 -7.43
N GLN A 69 2.32 2.89 -6.86
CA GLN A 69 1.52 3.88 -6.13
C GLN A 69 2.24 4.39 -4.88
N ALA A 70 2.96 3.53 -4.15
CA ALA A 70 3.76 3.93 -2.99
C ALA A 70 4.80 4.99 -3.39
N VAL A 71 5.57 4.74 -4.45
CA VAL A 71 6.55 5.70 -4.99
C VAL A 71 5.89 7.02 -5.40
N LEU A 72 4.75 6.96 -6.09
CA LEU A 72 4.04 8.18 -6.51
C LEU A 72 3.58 9.02 -5.32
N ILE A 73 3.15 8.40 -4.22
CA ILE A 73 2.77 9.12 -2.99
C ILE A 73 3.99 9.84 -2.41
N GLU A 74 5.13 9.16 -2.30
CA GLU A 74 6.35 9.72 -1.73
C GLU A 74 6.88 10.89 -2.56
N THR A 75 6.81 10.79 -3.89
CA THR A 75 7.24 11.88 -4.79
C THR A 75 6.29 13.08 -4.83
N ALA A 76 5.04 12.90 -4.38
CA ALA A 76 4.04 13.97 -4.33
C ALA A 76 4.13 14.81 -3.05
N GLU A 77 4.88 14.39 -2.03
CA GLU A 77 5.17 15.23 -0.87
C GLU A 77 6.15 16.35 -1.27
N PRO A 78 5.77 17.63 -1.15
CA PRO A 78 6.66 18.72 -1.50
C PRO A 78 7.86 18.75 -0.55
N PRO A 79 9.08 19.05 -1.03
CA PRO A 79 10.23 19.21 -0.16
C PRO A 79 9.93 20.30 0.88
N LEU A 80 10.20 20.00 2.16
CA LEU A 80 10.05 20.96 3.26
C LEU A 80 10.75 22.27 2.89
N PRO A 81 10.12 23.45 3.11
CA PRO A 81 10.79 24.72 2.84
C PRO A 81 12.06 24.81 3.69
N PRO A 82 13.16 25.40 3.16
CA PRO A 82 14.39 25.53 3.90
C PRO A 82 14.11 26.30 5.20
N ARG A 83 14.56 25.75 6.33
CA ARG A 83 14.51 26.43 7.63
C ARG A 83 15.25 27.74 7.51
N GLN A 84 14.52 28.86 7.48
CA GLN A 84 15.15 30.17 7.52
C GLN A 84 15.84 30.33 8.88
N PRO A 85 17.16 30.62 8.92
CA PRO A 85 17.80 31.01 10.16
C PRO A 85 17.19 32.33 10.64
N ARG A 86 16.88 32.37 11.94
CA ARG A 86 16.35 33.56 12.64
C ARG A 86 17.34 34.72 12.61
#